data_AF-A0AAP9HFG8-F1
#
_entry.id   AF-A0AAP9HFG8-F1
#
_cell.length_a   1.000
_cell.length_b   1.000
_cell.length_c   1.000
_cell.angle_alpha   90.00
_cell.angle_beta   90.00
_cell.angle_gamma   90.00
#
_symmetry.space_group_name_H-M   'P 1'
#
loop_
_entity.id
_entity.type
_entity.pdbx_description
1 polymer ?
#
loop_
_entity_poly.entity_id
_entity_poly.type
_entity_poly.pdbx_seq_one_letter_code
_entity_poly.pdbx_strand_id
1 'polypeptide(L)'
;MTTEADALKFTAEQAVTANGKRIIETKNRQFLINGNGDIREFRPNDGANEALQVHTLTAVVDYIGKVSERSASPLIVQVVDENSVFVLGELDDFGNREVLIKAKAMHPCYPYGQWLDSESFIIALQAQFMTTEDGKVLLKFVGNLKDESAQTMVDDGVSQVATARSGVASVGKVVVPNPISLRPYRTFLEVEQQESDFVFRMHEGPKLALFSADGDAWRNTAIDLVAEYLSEKLVKFSKHVTVLA
;
A
#
# COMPACT_ATOMS: atom_id res chain seq x y z
N MET A 1 46.43 -22.61 -43.34
CA MET A 1 46.63 -22.23 -41.93
C MET A 1 45.27 -21.91 -41.37
N THR A 2 44.64 -22.85 -40.66
CA THR A 2 43.44 -22.58 -39.85
C THR A 2 43.81 -21.55 -38.80
N THR A 3 43.08 -20.45 -38.74
CA THR A 3 43.39 -19.34 -37.82
C THR A 3 43.05 -19.76 -36.38
N GLU A 4 43.70 -19.16 -35.37
CA GLU A 4 43.34 -19.40 -33.95
C GLU A 4 41.84 -19.12 -33.68
N ALA A 5 41.26 -18.17 -34.43
CA ALA A 5 39.83 -17.88 -34.39
C ALA A 5 38.97 -19.06 -34.87
N ASP A 6 39.38 -19.78 -35.92
CA ASP A 6 38.68 -20.97 -36.41
C ASP A 6 38.78 -22.14 -35.42
N ALA A 7 39.93 -22.28 -34.75
CA ALA A 7 40.15 -23.29 -33.73
C ALA A 7 39.33 -23.01 -32.46
N LEU A 8 39.25 -21.75 -32.03
CA LEU A 8 38.41 -21.32 -30.90
C LEU A 8 36.92 -21.55 -31.19
N LYS A 9 36.47 -21.22 -32.40
CA LYS A 9 35.08 -21.41 -32.83
C LYS A 9 34.70 -22.89 -32.88
N PHE A 10 35.58 -23.73 -33.42
CA PHE A 10 35.41 -25.19 -33.44
C PHE A 10 35.41 -25.79 -32.03
N THR A 11 36.27 -25.30 -31.13
CA THR A 11 36.32 -25.79 -29.73
C THR A 11 35.06 -25.38 -28.96
N ALA A 12 34.54 -24.17 -29.19
CA ALA A 12 33.26 -23.72 -28.64
C ALA A 12 32.09 -24.55 -29.18
N GLU A 13 32.04 -24.83 -30.48
CA GLU A 13 31.03 -25.69 -31.11
C GLU A 13 31.08 -27.14 -30.58
N GLN A 14 32.28 -27.69 -30.33
CA GLN A 14 32.44 -29.01 -29.72
C GLN A 14 32.05 -29.02 -28.23
N ALA A 15 32.35 -27.97 -27.46
CA ALA A 15 31.94 -27.86 -26.06
C ALA A 15 30.40 -27.75 -25.92
N VAL A 16 29.76 -27.03 -26.85
CA VAL A 16 28.29 -26.94 -27.00
C VAL A 16 27.70 -28.31 -27.35
N THR A 17 28.37 -29.09 -28.20
CA THR A 17 27.95 -30.45 -28.59
C THR A 17 28.14 -31.48 -27.47
N ALA A 18 29.23 -31.40 -26.70
CA ALA A 18 29.55 -32.32 -25.61
C ALA A 18 28.62 -32.18 -24.39
N ASN A 19 28.03 -31.00 -24.18
CA ASN A 19 27.08 -30.76 -23.09
C ASN A 19 25.60 -30.95 -23.52
N GLY A 20 25.36 -31.38 -24.76
CA GLY A 20 24.02 -31.57 -25.32
C GLY A 20 23.18 -30.28 -25.40
N LYS A 21 23.78 -29.11 -25.18
CA LYS A 21 23.11 -27.81 -25.19
C LYS A 21 23.29 -27.15 -26.55
N ARG A 22 22.28 -27.17 -27.43
CA ARG A 22 22.32 -26.48 -28.73
C ARG A 22 21.44 -25.24 -28.70
N ILE A 23 21.91 -24.12 -29.26
CA ILE A 23 21.08 -22.93 -29.49
C ILE A 23 20.63 -22.96 -30.95
N ILE A 24 19.32 -22.98 -31.20
CA ILE A 24 18.73 -22.81 -32.53
C ILE A 24 18.06 -21.45 -32.59
N GLU A 25 18.33 -20.69 -33.64
CA GLU A 25 17.65 -19.44 -33.92
C GLU A 25 16.63 -19.64 -35.04
N THR A 26 15.39 -19.23 -34.82
CA THR A 26 14.32 -19.31 -35.81
C THR A 26 13.37 -18.14 -35.62
N LYS A 27 13.16 -17.33 -36.67
CA LYS A 27 12.24 -16.16 -36.63
C LYS A 27 12.50 -15.22 -35.44
N ASN A 28 13.76 -14.82 -35.21
CA ASN A 28 14.23 -13.99 -34.09
C ASN A 28 14.01 -14.58 -32.68
N ARG A 29 13.76 -15.89 -32.57
CA ARG A 29 13.66 -16.59 -31.28
C ARG A 29 14.78 -17.59 -31.16
N GLN A 30 15.40 -17.62 -29.99
CA GLN A 30 16.45 -18.58 -29.66
C GLN A 30 15.84 -19.73 -28.87
N PHE A 31 16.28 -20.95 -29.12
CA PHE A 31 15.83 -22.16 -28.43
C PHE A 31 17.03 -22.95 -27.92
N LEU A 32 17.02 -23.29 -26.64
CA LEU A 32 17.95 -24.20 -25.99
C LEU A 32 17.42 -25.62 -26.10
N ILE A 33 18.16 -26.49 -26.79
CA ILE A 33 17.95 -27.93 -26.75
C ILE A 33 18.86 -28.47 -25.66
N ASN A 34 18.32 -29.12 -24.63
CA ASN A 34 19.10 -29.79 -23.60
C ASN A 34 19.56 -31.19 -24.04
N GLY A 35 20.56 -31.76 -23.37
CA GLY A 35 21.12 -33.08 -23.72
C GLY A 35 20.14 -34.26 -23.62
N ASN A 36 18.99 -34.07 -22.98
CA ASN A 36 17.87 -35.03 -22.93
C ASN A 36 16.86 -34.86 -24.09
N GLY A 37 17.09 -33.91 -25.00
CA GLY A 37 16.18 -33.58 -26.10
C GLY A 37 15.10 -32.55 -25.77
N ASP A 38 15.04 -32.03 -24.53
CA ASP A 38 14.09 -30.98 -24.18
C ASP A 38 14.42 -29.68 -24.92
N ILE A 39 13.43 -29.13 -25.62
CA ILE A 39 13.54 -27.84 -26.30
C ILE A 39 12.86 -26.78 -25.44
N ARG A 40 13.58 -25.73 -25.06
CA ARG A 40 13.05 -24.56 -24.37
C ARG A 40 13.39 -23.30 -25.14
N GLU A 41 12.42 -22.42 -25.31
CA GLU A 41 12.70 -21.07 -25.82
C GLU A 41 13.64 -20.37 -24.83
N PHE A 42 14.77 -19.89 -25.33
CA PHE A 42 15.65 -19.00 -24.59
C PHE A 42 15.01 -17.62 -24.54
N ARG A 43 14.66 -17.21 -23.33
CA ARG A 43 14.14 -15.89 -23.03
C ARG A 43 15.23 -15.16 -22.26
N PRO A 44 15.96 -14.22 -22.87
CA PRO A 44 16.86 -13.37 -22.11
C PRO A 44 16.01 -12.62 -21.08
N ASN A 45 16.38 -12.74 -19.80
CA ASN A 45 15.79 -11.92 -18.75
C ASN A 45 16.66 -10.68 -18.58
N ASP A 46 16.36 -9.65 -19.36
CA ASP A 46 16.99 -8.32 -19.24
C ASP A 46 16.23 -7.41 -18.27
N GLY A 47 15.12 -7.88 -17.70
CA GLY A 47 14.37 -7.22 -16.64
C GLY A 47 14.98 -7.46 -15.26
N ALA A 48 14.66 -6.57 -14.33
CA ALA A 48 14.94 -6.68 -12.93
C ALA A 48 14.31 -7.97 -12.37
N ASN A 49 15.14 -8.81 -11.73
CA ASN A 49 14.67 -10.00 -11.02
C ASN A 49 13.80 -9.62 -9.81
N GLU A 50 14.09 -8.49 -9.18
CA GLU A 50 13.39 -8.01 -7.99
C GLU A 50 13.10 -6.51 -8.12
N ALA A 51 11.87 -6.12 -7.77
CA ALA A 51 11.49 -4.73 -7.69
C ALA A 51 12.11 -4.07 -6.44
N LEU A 52 12.57 -2.83 -6.59
CA LEU A 52 12.97 -2.03 -5.43
C LEU A 52 11.76 -1.82 -4.51
N GLN A 53 11.96 -1.98 -3.21
CA GLN A 53 10.90 -1.78 -2.22
C GLN A 53 11.11 -0.47 -1.48
N VAL A 54 10.07 0.37 -1.49
CA VAL A 54 10.06 1.66 -0.81
C VAL A 54 8.72 1.89 -0.10
N HIS A 55 8.64 2.96 0.68
CA HIS A 55 7.46 3.25 1.51
C HIS A 55 6.83 4.63 1.26
N THR A 56 7.40 5.40 0.34
CA THR A 56 7.02 6.79 0.09
C THR A 56 6.76 7.01 -1.40
N LEU A 57 5.78 7.84 -1.73
CA LEU A 57 5.55 8.31 -3.10
C LEU A 57 6.72 9.17 -3.56
N THR A 58 7.38 9.87 -2.65
CA THR A 58 8.59 10.65 -2.94
C THR A 58 9.70 9.76 -3.50
N ALA A 59 9.90 8.55 -2.96
CA ALA A 59 10.90 7.63 -3.48
C ALA A 59 10.56 7.12 -4.89
N VAL A 60 9.26 6.96 -5.21
CA VAL A 60 8.81 6.63 -6.58
C VAL A 60 9.14 7.76 -7.55
N VAL A 61 8.84 9.01 -7.16
CA VAL A 61 9.15 10.19 -7.98
C VAL A 61 10.66 10.34 -8.18
N ASP A 62 11.43 10.14 -7.12
CA ASP A 62 12.89 10.18 -7.16
C ASP A 62 13.47 9.07 -8.03
N TYR A 63 12.91 7.86 -7.98
CA TYR A 63 13.32 6.76 -8.84
C TYR A 63 13.16 7.15 -10.31
N ILE A 64 11.96 7.60 -10.71
CA ILE A 64 11.66 8.00 -12.10
C ILE A 64 12.53 9.20 -12.53
N GLY A 65 12.79 10.15 -11.64
CA GLY A 65 13.48 11.39 -11.98
C GLY A 65 15.01 11.35 -11.91
N LYS A 66 15.59 10.45 -11.11
CA LYS A 66 17.04 10.41 -10.82
C LYS A 66 17.71 9.15 -11.32
N VAL A 67 16.99 8.02 -11.44
CA VAL A 67 17.56 6.76 -11.93
C VAL A 67 17.42 6.73 -13.45
N SER A 68 18.50 6.38 -14.14
CA SER A 68 18.54 6.38 -15.61
C SER A 68 18.04 5.08 -16.26
N GLU A 69 17.68 4.09 -15.43
CA GLU A 69 17.07 2.83 -15.86
C GLU A 69 15.80 3.09 -16.64
N ARG A 70 15.69 2.49 -17.84
CA ARG A 70 14.51 2.59 -18.70
C ARG A 70 14.05 4.04 -18.99
N SER A 71 14.95 5.04 -18.88
CA SER A 71 14.64 6.47 -19.06
C SER A 71 14.14 6.87 -20.45
N ALA A 72 14.36 6.02 -21.46
CA ALA A 72 13.83 6.20 -22.81
C ALA A 72 12.61 5.32 -23.11
N SER A 73 12.22 4.44 -22.18
CA SER A 73 11.11 3.52 -22.33
C SER A 73 9.84 4.07 -21.67
N PRO A 74 8.65 3.79 -22.20
CA PRO A 74 7.41 4.12 -21.52
C PRO A 74 7.30 3.38 -20.18
N LEU A 75 6.82 4.08 -19.16
CA LEU A 75 6.59 3.58 -17.81
C LEU A 75 5.12 3.77 -17.43
N ILE A 76 4.60 2.81 -16.67
CA ILE A 76 3.26 2.86 -16.12
C ILE A 76 3.37 2.92 -14.60
N VAL A 77 2.86 4.00 -14.02
CA VAL A 77 2.71 4.15 -12.57
C VAL A 77 1.30 3.70 -12.23
N GLN A 78 1.17 2.50 -11.67
CA GLN A 78 -0.11 1.93 -11.28
C GLN A 78 -0.34 2.16 -9.79
N VAL A 79 -1.38 2.91 -9.44
CA VAL A 79 -1.97 2.93 -8.10
C VAL A 79 -2.88 1.72 -8.00
N VAL A 80 -2.49 0.74 -7.19
CA VAL A 80 -3.20 -0.55 -7.09
C VAL A 80 -4.35 -0.46 -6.10
N ASP A 81 -4.09 0.21 -4.98
CA ASP A 81 -5.02 0.43 -3.87
C ASP A 81 -4.56 1.67 -3.07
N GLU A 82 -5.23 1.96 -1.94
CA GLU A 82 -4.91 3.13 -1.12
C GLU A 82 -3.48 3.15 -0.55
N ASN A 83 -2.77 2.01 -0.56
CA ASN A 83 -1.48 1.84 0.11
C ASN A 83 -0.37 1.31 -0.81
N SER A 84 -0.67 0.98 -2.07
CA SER A 84 0.27 0.31 -2.98
C SER A 84 0.38 1.02 -4.32
N VAL A 85 1.60 1.38 -4.72
CA VAL A 85 1.91 2.00 -6.02
C VAL A 85 3.07 1.28 -6.67
N PHE A 86 2.89 0.81 -7.91
CA PHE A 86 3.92 0.10 -8.66
C PHE A 86 4.34 0.92 -9.87
N VAL A 87 5.63 0.85 -10.22
CA VAL A 87 6.13 1.35 -11.51
C VAL A 87 6.49 0.16 -12.36
N LEU A 88 5.86 0.10 -13.53
CA LEU A 88 5.93 -1.01 -14.46
C LEU A 88 6.57 -0.56 -15.76
N GLY A 89 7.34 -1.46 -16.38
CA GLY A 89 7.72 -1.33 -17.77
C GLY A 89 6.57 -1.67 -18.73
N GLU A 90 6.84 -1.55 -20.03
CA GLU A 90 5.98 -2.10 -21.08
C GLU A 90 6.00 -3.64 -21.08
N LEU A 91 5.16 -4.23 -21.95
CA LEU A 91 5.24 -5.67 -22.21
C LEU A 91 6.49 -5.96 -23.05
N ASP A 92 7.28 -6.93 -22.63
CA ASP A 92 8.38 -7.45 -23.44
C ASP A 92 7.87 -8.34 -24.59
N ASP A 93 8.78 -8.77 -25.47
CA ASP A 93 8.48 -9.66 -26.61
C ASP A 93 7.91 -11.04 -26.21
N PHE A 94 8.00 -11.38 -24.92
CA PHE A 94 7.52 -12.62 -24.33
C PHE A 94 6.24 -12.43 -23.50
N GLY A 95 5.70 -11.21 -23.44
CA GLY A 95 4.50 -10.86 -22.69
C GLY A 95 4.71 -10.68 -21.19
N ASN A 96 5.95 -10.61 -20.70
CA ASN A 96 6.24 -10.28 -19.32
C ASN A 96 6.14 -8.77 -19.11
N ARG A 97 5.80 -8.37 -17.89
CA ARG A 97 5.79 -6.97 -17.46
C ARG A 97 6.71 -6.80 -16.27
N GLU A 98 7.79 -6.08 -16.48
CA GLU A 98 8.79 -5.78 -15.45
C GLU A 98 8.19 -4.86 -14.38
N VAL A 99 8.44 -5.17 -13.11
CA VAL A 99 8.14 -4.29 -11.96
C VAL A 99 9.45 -3.69 -11.49
N LEU A 100 9.62 -2.39 -11.68
CA LEU A 100 10.86 -1.69 -11.38
C LEU A 100 10.96 -1.30 -9.90
N ILE A 101 9.89 -0.67 -9.40
CA ILE A 101 9.80 -0.24 -8.01
C ILE A 101 8.37 -0.39 -7.50
N LYS A 102 8.25 -0.78 -6.24
CA LYS A 102 6.99 -0.91 -5.50
C LYS A 102 7.06 -0.07 -4.24
N ALA A 103 6.12 0.85 -4.11
CA ALA A 103 5.87 1.58 -2.88
C ALA A 103 4.72 0.93 -2.11
N LYS A 104 4.94 0.67 -0.82
CA LYS A 104 3.88 0.28 0.11
C LYS A 104 3.86 1.20 1.31
N ALA A 105 2.76 1.93 1.50
CA ALA A 105 2.60 2.87 2.60
C ALA A 105 2.77 2.17 3.96
N MET A 106 3.48 2.84 4.88
CA MET A 106 3.58 2.42 6.28
C MET A 106 2.72 3.33 7.13
N HIS A 107 1.70 2.77 7.75
CA HIS A 107 0.82 3.47 8.67
C HIS A 107 0.43 2.52 9.81
N PRO A 108 0.05 3.05 10.98
CA PRO A 108 -0.54 2.22 12.02
C PRO A 108 -1.85 1.59 11.53
N CYS A 109 -2.24 0.48 12.14
CA CYS A 109 -3.51 -0.18 11.87
C CYS A 109 -4.38 -0.12 13.12
N TYR A 110 -5.51 0.58 13.04
CA TYR A 110 -6.52 0.54 14.09
C TYR A 110 -7.35 -0.75 13.98
N PRO A 111 -7.58 -1.47 15.09
CA PRO A 111 -8.33 -2.73 15.07
C PRO A 111 -9.84 -2.47 15.06
N TYR A 112 -10.37 -2.00 13.92
CA TYR A 112 -11.81 -1.72 13.77
C TYR A 112 -12.67 -2.94 14.12
N GLY A 113 -13.77 -2.69 14.83
CA GLY A 113 -14.69 -3.72 15.31
C GLY A 113 -14.16 -4.58 16.47
N GLN A 114 -12.92 -4.36 16.92
CA GLN A 114 -12.40 -5.02 18.12
C GLN A 114 -12.66 -4.17 19.35
N TRP A 115 -12.99 -4.85 20.44
CA TRP A 115 -13.23 -4.24 21.75
C TRP A 115 -11.92 -4.04 22.48
N LEU A 116 -11.56 -2.78 22.74
CA LEU A 116 -10.37 -2.36 23.47
C LEU A 116 -10.75 -1.91 24.89
N ASP A 117 -9.85 -2.05 25.85
CA ASP A 117 -9.98 -1.34 27.12
C ASP A 117 -9.77 0.17 26.92
N SER A 118 -10.19 0.97 27.91
CA SER A 118 -10.10 2.44 27.86
C SER A 118 -8.70 2.96 27.56
N GLU A 119 -7.65 2.39 28.16
CA GLU A 119 -6.27 2.87 28.00
C GLU A 119 -5.76 2.57 26.59
N SER A 120 -5.93 1.32 26.12
CA SER A 120 -5.60 0.92 24.75
C SER A 120 -6.35 1.75 23.71
N PHE A 121 -7.64 2.05 23.96
CA PHE A 121 -8.44 2.89 23.07
C PHE A 121 -7.92 4.34 23.01
N ILE A 122 -7.61 4.94 24.17
CA ILE A 122 -7.05 6.29 24.26
C ILE A 122 -5.73 6.37 23.49
N ILE A 123 -4.82 5.42 23.71
CA ILE A 123 -3.52 5.36 23.03
C ILE A 123 -3.73 5.22 21.53
N ALA A 124 -4.60 4.32 21.08
CA ALA A 124 -4.89 4.11 19.68
C ALA A 124 -5.48 5.38 19.01
N LEU A 125 -6.42 6.06 19.67
CA LEU A 125 -7.02 7.29 19.16
C LEU A 125 -5.98 8.42 19.01
N GLN A 126 -5.03 8.53 19.94
CA GLN A 126 -3.97 9.55 19.89
C GLN A 126 -2.85 9.23 18.90
N ALA A 127 -2.50 7.95 18.73
CA ALA A 127 -1.35 7.53 17.92
C ALA A 127 -1.71 7.25 16.45
N GLN A 128 -2.96 6.88 16.17
CA GLN A 128 -3.35 6.32 14.87
C GLN A 128 -4.33 7.20 14.08
N PHE A 129 -4.75 8.32 14.65
CA PHE A 129 -5.64 9.28 14.01
C PHE A 129 -5.05 10.69 14.04
N MET A 130 -5.38 11.48 13.02
CA MET A 130 -5.18 12.91 13.05
C MET A 130 -6.18 13.56 13.99
N THR A 131 -5.80 14.69 14.57
CA THR A 131 -6.65 15.46 15.48
C THR A 131 -7.85 16.07 14.74
N THR A 132 -9.06 15.61 15.06
CA THR A 132 -10.35 16.22 14.65
C THR A 132 -11.09 16.79 15.86
N GLU A 133 -12.10 17.65 15.66
CA GLU A 133 -12.92 18.16 16.77
C GLU A 133 -13.68 17.02 17.48
N ASP A 134 -14.29 16.14 16.70
CA ASP A 134 -14.96 14.93 17.18
C ASP A 134 -14.02 13.98 17.92
N GLY A 135 -12.79 13.82 17.43
CA GLY A 135 -11.73 13.05 18.10
C GLY A 135 -11.35 13.62 19.47
N LYS A 136 -11.30 14.96 19.61
CA LYS A 136 -11.06 15.61 20.92
C LYS A 136 -12.22 15.37 21.89
N VAL A 137 -13.45 15.45 21.40
CA VAL A 137 -14.66 15.19 22.20
C VAL A 137 -14.65 13.75 22.69
N LEU A 138 -14.39 12.79 21.80
CA LEU A 138 -14.31 11.37 22.13
C LEU A 138 -13.19 11.08 23.14
N LEU A 139 -11.99 11.61 22.91
CA LEU A 139 -10.85 11.43 23.81
C LEU A 139 -11.16 11.95 25.23
N LYS A 140 -11.76 13.15 25.31
CA LYS A 140 -12.18 13.74 26.59
C LYS A 140 -13.26 12.91 27.26
N PHE A 141 -14.21 12.37 26.50
CA PHE A 141 -15.25 11.51 27.03
C PHE A 141 -14.66 10.21 27.60
N VAL A 142 -13.84 9.50 26.82
CA VAL A 142 -13.22 8.23 27.24
C VAL A 142 -12.29 8.43 28.43
N GLY A 143 -11.50 9.50 28.46
CA GLY A 143 -10.61 9.80 29.60
C GLY A 143 -11.34 10.13 30.91
N ASN A 144 -12.65 10.40 30.85
CA ASN A 144 -13.48 10.68 32.04
C ASN A 144 -14.44 9.54 32.40
N LEU A 145 -14.35 8.39 31.72
CA LEU A 145 -15.09 7.18 32.09
C LEU A 145 -14.59 6.65 33.43
N LYS A 146 -15.52 6.27 34.31
CA LYS A 146 -15.22 5.49 35.52
C LYS A 146 -15.37 4.00 35.22
N ASP A 147 -14.66 3.15 35.96
CA ASP A 147 -14.87 1.70 35.86
C ASP A 147 -16.31 1.30 36.24
N GLU A 148 -16.96 2.04 37.15
CA GLU A 148 -18.35 1.81 37.58
C GLU A 148 -19.42 2.31 36.59
N SER A 149 -19.05 3.08 35.55
CA SER A 149 -20.04 3.64 34.59
C SER A 149 -20.65 2.61 33.64
N ALA A 150 -20.15 1.37 33.64
CA ALA A 150 -20.72 0.27 32.84
C ALA A 150 -22.11 -0.19 33.33
N GLN A 151 -22.57 0.22 34.52
CA GLN A 151 -23.86 -0.24 35.08
C GLN A 151 -25.09 0.58 34.67
N THR A 152 -24.92 1.76 34.05
CA THR A 152 -26.05 2.60 33.60
C THR A 152 -25.89 3.05 32.15
N MET A 153 -25.54 2.13 31.26
CA MET A 153 -25.50 2.41 29.83
C MET A 153 -26.93 2.30 29.26
N VAL A 154 -27.43 3.40 28.70
CA VAL A 154 -28.69 3.39 27.93
C VAL A 154 -28.31 3.52 26.46
N ASP A 155 -28.61 2.48 25.68
CA ASP A 155 -28.42 2.42 24.23
C ASP A 155 -29.80 2.50 23.56
N ASP A 156 -30.00 3.49 22.70
CA ASP A 156 -31.25 3.67 21.94
C ASP A 156 -31.16 3.09 20.51
N GLY A 157 -30.09 2.35 20.21
CA GLY A 157 -29.79 1.80 18.90
C GLY A 157 -28.92 2.71 18.03
N VAL A 158 -28.82 4.01 18.35
CA VAL A 158 -28.04 5.00 17.59
C VAL A 158 -27.00 5.69 18.48
N SER A 159 -27.41 6.18 19.64
CA SER A 159 -26.57 6.85 20.61
C SER A 159 -26.44 6.03 21.90
N GLN A 160 -25.31 6.20 22.58
CA GLN A 160 -25.08 5.61 23.89
C GLN A 160 -24.88 6.72 24.91
N VAL A 161 -25.66 6.68 25.98
CA VAL A 161 -25.54 7.59 27.12
C VAL A 161 -24.76 6.90 28.21
N ALA A 162 -23.61 7.47 28.57
CA ALA A 162 -22.83 7.02 29.72
C ALA A 162 -22.67 8.14 30.76
N THR A 163 -22.45 7.73 32.00
CA THR A 163 -22.20 8.63 33.11
C THR A 163 -20.69 8.90 33.19
N ALA A 164 -20.23 10.13 32.91
CA ALA A 164 -18.80 10.49 32.93
C ALA A 164 -18.53 11.64 33.93
N ARG A 165 -17.28 11.80 34.37
CA ARG A 165 -16.89 12.98 35.17
C ARG A 165 -16.85 14.22 34.28
N SER A 166 -17.55 15.27 34.70
CA SER A 166 -17.48 16.60 34.10
C SER A 166 -16.62 17.51 34.98
N GLY A 167 -15.30 17.47 34.82
CA GLY A 167 -14.36 18.29 35.60
C GLY A 167 -13.97 17.67 36.95
N VAL A 168 -13.56 18.50 37.92
CA VAL A 168 -12.87 18.05 39.16
C VAL A 168 -13.80 17.36 40.18
N ALA A 169 -15.13 17.53 40.10
CA ALA A 169 -16.02 16.98 41.15
C ALA A 169 -17.42 16.54 40.71
N SER A 170 -17.96 16.97 39.56
CA SER A 170 -19.34 16.62 39.17
C SER A 170 -19.36 15.42 38.22
N VAL A 171 -20.26 14.48 38.50
CA VAL A 171 -20.59 13.34 37.63
C VAL A 171 -21.86 13.73 36.87
N GLY A 172 -21.84 13.61 35.53
CA GLY A 172 -22.96 13.98 34.68
C GLY A 172 -23.18 12.98 33.55
N LYS A 173 -24.39 12.93 33.00
CA LYS A 173 -24.67 12.17 31.78
C LYS A 173 -24.07 12.94 30.60
N VAL A 174 -23.19 12.31 29.85
CA VAL A 174 -22.61 12.88 28.62
C VAL A 174 -23.06 12.00 27.47
N VAL A 175 -23.66 12.62 26.46
CA VAL A 175 -24.04 11.94 25.21
C VAL A 175 -22.83 11.97 24.29
N VAL A 176 -22.42 10.80 23.80
CA VAL A 176 -21.37 10.71 22.78
C VAL A 176 -22.01 10.98 21.42
N PRO A 177 -21.46 11.90 20.60
CA PRO A 177 -21.94 12.05 19.23
C PRO A 177 -21.76 10.73 18.47
N ASN A 178 -22.74 10.33 17.67
CA ASN A 178 -22.67 9.14 16.84
C ASN A 178 -23.46 9.39 15.55
N PRO A 179 -22.88 9.18 14.36
CA PRO A 179 -21.49 8.79 14.09
C PRO A 179 -20.47 9.86 14.51
N ILE A 180 -19.22 9.44 14.67
CA ILE A 180 -18.05 10.28 15.00
C ILE A 180 -17.19 10.41 13.76
N SER A 181 -16.90 11.63 13.34
CA SER A 181 -16.01 11.88 12.21
C SER A 181 -14.55 11.90 12.64
N LEU A 182 -13.79 10.92 12.17
CA LEU A 182 -12.37 10.76 12.51
C LEU A 182 -11.52 10.64 11.25
N ARG A 183 -10.23 10.93 11.39
CA ARG A 183 -9.28 10.93 10.27
C ARG A 183 -8.10 10.00 10.56
N PRO A 184 -8.24 8.69 10.31
CA PRO A 184 -7.18 7.71 10.57
C PRO A 184 -6.00 7.83 9.60
N TYR A 185 -4.81 7.45 10.04
CA TYR A 185 -3.68 7.21 9.14
C TYR A 185 -3.84 5.87 8.44
N ARG A 186 -4.09 5.89 7.12
CA ARG A 186 -4.43 4.69 6.34
C ARG A 186 -4.00 4.74 4.87
N THR A 187 -3.21 5.73 4.48
CA THR A 187 -2.58 5.85 3.15
C THR A 187 -1.20 6.50 3.30
N PHE A 188 -0.54 6.81 2.18
CA PHE A 188 0.72 7.54 2.14
C PHE A 188 0.62 8.88 2.89
N LEU A 189 1.63 9.23 3.68
CA LEU A 189 1.63 10.47 4.46
C LEU A 189 1.78 11.73 3.59
N GLU A 190 2.22 11.56 2.35
CA GLU A 190 2.34 12.65 1.38
C GLU A 190 1.00 13.16 0.83
N VAL A 191 -0.11 12.44 1.06
CA VAL A 191 -1.46 12.85 0.66
C VAL A 191 -2.35 13.10 1.88
N GLU A 192 -3.39 13.91 1.69
CA GLU A 192 -4.34 14.20 2.76
C GLU A 192 -5.07 12.92 3.21
N GLN A 193 -5.07 12.66 4.51
CA GLN A 193 -5.82 11.53 5.07
C GLN A 193 -7.32 11.84 5.05
N GLN A 194 -8.11 10.89 4.56
CA GLN A 194 -9.54 11.07 4.41
C GLN A 194 -10.26 10.95 5.75
N GLU A 195 -11.26 11.78 5.93
CA GLU A 195 -12.19 11.70 7.05
C GLU A 195 -13.23 10.60 6.79
N SER A 196 -13.60 9.87 7.84
CA SER A 196 -14.62 8.83 7.79
C SER A 196 -15.48 8.88 9.03
N ASP A 197 -16.73 8.49 8.85
CA ASP A 197 -17.68 8.35 9.93
C ASP A 197 -17.54 6.97 10.58
N PHE A 198 -17.50 6.95 11.91
CA PHE A 198 -17.40 5.75 12.71
C PHE A 198 -18.55 5.66 13.72
N VAL A 199 -19.12 4.47 13.84
CA VAL A 199 -20.01 4.15 14.96
C VAL A 199 -19.16 3.81 16.17
N PHE A 200 -19.26 4.64 17.21
CA PHE A 200 -18.64 4.32 18.50
C PHE A 200 -19.59 3.49 19.36
N ARG A 201 -19.05 2.44 19.99
CA ARG A 201 -19.79 1.59 20.92
C ARG A 201 -18.98 1.31 22.17
N MET A 202 -19.70 1.20 23.27
CA MET A 202 -19.26 0.77 24.58
C MET A 202 -19.91 -0.57 24.95
N HIS A 203 -19.20 -1.38 25.73
CA HIS A 203 -19.65 -2.66 26.26
C HIS A 203 -19.20 -2.85 27.71
N GLU A 204 -19.71 -3.89 28.38
CA GLU A 204 -19.41 -4.21 29.78
C GLU A 204 -17.90 -4.30 30.05
N GLY A 205 -17.45 -3.73 31.17
CA GLY A 205 -16.03 -3.71 31.56
C GLY A 205 -15.20 -2.66 30.83
N PRO A 206 -15.58 -1.38 30.95
CA PRO A 206 -15.50 -0.31 29.93
C PRO A 206 -14.75 -0.68 28.63
N LYS A 207 -15.33 -1.58 27.84
CA LYS A 207 -14.77 -1.94 26.54
C LYS A 207 -15.31 -1.02 25.47
N LEU A 208 -14.44 -0.57 24.57
CA LEU A 208 -14.71 0.48 23.59
C LEU A 208 -14.35 -0.02 22.19
N ALA A 209 -15.15 0.31 21.19
CA ALA A 209 -14.91 -0.08 19.80
C ALA A 209 -15.38 1.00 18.82
N LEU A 210 -14.67 1.12 17.70
CA LEU A 210 -15.09 1.88 16.53
C LEU A 210 -15.42 0.91 15.38
N PHE A 211 -16.56 1.13 14.74
CA PHE A 211 -16.99 0.41 13.55
C PHE A 211 -17.09 1.40 12.39
N SER A 212 -16.55 1.07 11.22
CA SER A 212 -16.67 1.94 10.05
C SER A 212 -18.15 2.10 9.65
N ALA A 213 -18.57 3.33 9.38
CA ALA A 213 -19.91 3.69 8.94
C ALA A 213 -19.95 4.25 7.51
N ASP A 214 -18.81 4.32 6.83
CA ASP A 214 -18.67 5.01 5.53
C ASP A 214 -18.73 4.08 4.30
N GLY A 215 -18.91 2.78 4.52
CA GLY A 215 -18.97 1.78 3.44
C GLY A 215 -17.66 1.63 2.65
N ASP A 216 -16.52 1.96 3.25
CA ASP A 216 -15.18 1.97 2.62
C ASP A 216 -15.04 2.95 1.44
N ALA A 217 -15.94 3.94 1.32
CA ALA A 217 -15.91 4.93 0.25
C ALA A 217 -14.58 5.74 0.23
N TRP A 218 -13.96 5.91 1.39
CA TRP A 218 -12.67 6.57 1.55
C TRP A 218 -11.54 5.97 0.71
N ARG A 219 -11.61 4.67 0.36
CA ARG A 219 -10.54 3.99 -0.39
C ARG A 219 -10.38 4.58 -1.78
N ASN A 220 -11.49 4.78 -2.49
CA ASN A 220 -11.47 5.34 -3.84
C ASN A 220 -10.94 6.79 -3.80
N THR A 221 -11.38 7.58 -2.83
CA THR A 221 -10.86 8.94 -2.65
C THR A 221 -9.36 8.95 -2.34
N ALA A 222 -8.87 8.00 -1.54
CA ALA A 222 -7.44 7.87 -1.27
C ALA A 222 -6.64 7.48 -2.54
N ILE A 223 -7.17 6.55 -3.34
CA ILE A 223 -6.58 6.17 -4.64
C ILE A 223 -6.49 7.40 -5.56
N ASP A 224 -7.57 8.17 -5.68
CA ASP A 224 -7.62 9.39 -6.51
C ASP A 224 -6.57 10.42 -6.06
N LEU A 225 -6.44 10.64 -4.74
CA LEU A 225 -5.46 11.60 -4.20
C LEU A 225 -4.01 11.14 -4.41
N VAL A 226 -3.73 9.85 -4.30
CA VAL A 226 -2.41 9.29 -4.61
C VAL A 226 -2.11 9.46 -6.10
N ALA A 227 -3.09 9.19 -6.97
CA ALA A 227 -2.95 9.37 -8.41
C ALA A 227 -2.74 10.84 -8.80
N GLU A 228 -3.48 11.76 -8.18
CA GLU A 228 -3.33 13.21 -8.35
C GLU A 228 -1.94 13.67 -7.92
N TYR A 229 -1.49 13.26 -6.73
CA TYR A 229 -0.14 13.57 -6.23
C TYR A 229 0.94 13.11 -7.22
N LEU A 230 0.86 11.87 -7.70
CA LEU A 230 1.84 11.32 -8.64
C LEU A 230 1.78 12.05 -9.99
N SER A 231 0.57 12.34 -10.50
CA SER A 231 0.38 13.06 -11.76
C SER A 231 0.97 14.47 -11.69
N GLU A 232 0.80 15.18 -10.57
CA GLU A 232 1.39 16.50 -10.36
C GLU A 232 2.92 16.42 -10.30
N LYS A 233 3.48 15.51 -9.49
CA LYS A 233 4.94 15.40 -9.31
C LYS A 233 5.66 14.87 -10.54
N LEU A 234 4.98 14.06 -11.36
CA LEU A 234 5.54 13.43 -12.55
C LEU A 234 5.20 14.17 -13.86
N VAL A 235 4.59 15.36 -13.80
CA VAL A 235 4.19 16.13 -15.00
C VAL A 235 5.32 16.34 -16.00
N LYS A 236 6.57 16.51 -15.52
CA LYS A 236 7.78 16.67 -16.35
C LYS A 236 8.13 15.41 -17.16
N PHE A 237 7.66 14.24 -16.73
CA PHE A 237 7.92 12.94 -17.33
C PHE A 237 6.71 12.40 -18.14
N SER A 238 5.63 13.18 -18.24
CA SER A 238 4.36 12.80 -18.92
C SER A 238 4.48 12.32 -20.37
N LYS A 239 5.60 12.59 -21.05
CA LYS A 239 5.85 12.06 -22.41
C LYS A 239 6.07 10.55 -22.45
N HIS A 240 6.57 9.96 -21.36
CA HIS A 240 6.86 8.52 -21.28
C HIS A 240 6.26 7.88 -20.02
N VAL A 241 5.73 8.65 -19.06
CA VAL A 241 5.11 8.11 -17.84
C VAL A 241 3.60 8.28 -17.91
N THR A 242 2.86 7.19 -17.70
CA THR A 242 1.40 7.19 -17.57
C THR A 242 1.00 6.75 -16.17
N VAL A 243 0.19 7.55 -15.48
CA VAL A 243 -0.38 7.20 -14.18
C VAL A 243 -1.74 6.54 -14.39
N LEU A 244 -1.97 5.38 -13.78
CA LEU A 244 -3.23 4.63 -13.80
C LEU A 244 -3.68 4.38 -12.37
N ALA A 245 -4.97 4.58 -12.11
CA ALA A 245 -5.62 4.39 -10.81
C ALA A 245 -7.00 3.76 -11.03
#